data_AF-A0A9X8M1B2-F1
#
_entry.id   AF-A0A9X8M1B2-F1
#
_cell.length_a   1.000
_cell.length_b   1.000
_cell.length_c   1.000
_cell.angle_alpha   90.00
_cell.angle_beta   90.00
_cell.angle_gamma   90.00
#
_symmetry.space_group_name_H-M   'P 1'
#
loop_
_entity.id
_entity.type
_entity.pdbx_description
1 polymer ?
#
loop_
_entity_poly.entity_id
_entity_poly.type
_entity_poly.pdbx_seq_one_letter_code
_entity_poly.pdbx_strand_id
1 'polypeptide(L)'
;MGLKKLHEQFLKSQLPYKHSINEVRKLITFKYKAILIRKEELVNLMLDPYINYKTIECVFGINDEKILRGLLSTEEKNNRDFIENEIMNDSKITDSEKQQLIKEGREIVIIIESIDKRFISNFTIQGNSKQLLNELLVLKGINQAECVLTNEEYKTFLNALVIAKYI
;
A
#
# COMPACT_ATOMS: atom_id res chain seq x y z
N MET A 1 -7.14 21.29 -8.79
CA MET A 1 -8.32 21.69 -7.99
C MET A 1 -7.84 22.25 -6.66
N GLY A 2 -8.44 23.31 -6.12
CA GLY A 2 -7.94 23.93 -4.88
C GLY A 2 -8.27 23.12 -3.61
N LEU A 3 -7.42 23.18 -2.59
CA LEU A 3 -7.57 22.44 -1.32
C LEU A 3 -8.91 22.69 -0.61
N LYS A 4 -9.44 23.92 -0.65
CA LYS A 4 -10.76 24.24 -0.07
C LYS A 4 -11.88 23.42 -0.69
N LYS A 5 -11.87 23.27 -2.03
CA LYS A 5 -12.88 22.50 -2.75
C LYS A 5 -12.78 21.00 -2.44
N LEU A 6 -11.56 20.48 -2.27
CA LEU A 6 -11.34 19.08 -1.87
C LEU A 6 -11.86 18.82 -0.45
N HIS A 7 -11.60 19.74 0.48
CA HIS A 7 -12.13 19.67 1.84
C HIS A 7 -13.67 19.65 1.84
N GLU A 8 -14.31 20.55 1.09
CA GLU A 8 -15.78 20.57 0.97
C GLU A 8 -16.34 19.27 0.37
N GLN A 9 -15.68 18.70 -0.64
CA GLN A 9 -16.09 17.40 -1.20
C GLN A 9 -15.94 16.27 -0.19
N PHE A 10 -14.83 16.23 0.55
CA PHE A 10 -14.63 15.24 1.60
C PHE A 10 -15.74 15.32 2.66
N LEU A 11 -16.07 16.52 3.16
CA LEU A 11 -17.17 16.69 4.11
C LEU A 11 -18.53 16.23 3.54
N LYS A 12 -18.79 16.48 2.25
CA LYS A 12 -20.02 16.05 1.56
C LYS A 12 -20.09 14.55 1.28
N SER A 13 -18.94 13.90 1.11
CA SER A 13 -18.83 12.48 0.77
C SER A 13 -19.31 11.54 1.89
N GLN A 14 -19.39 12.04 3.13
CA GLN A 14 -19.67 11.25 4.33
C GLN A 14 -18.73 10.05 4.53
N LEU A 15 -17.54 10.09 3.90
CA LEU A 15 -16.49 9.11 4.15
C LEU A 15 -16.02 9.21 5.60
N PRO A 16 -15.66 8.09 6.23
CA PRO A 16 -15.11 8.12 7.56
C PRO A 16 -13.73 8.79 7.54
N TYR A 17 -13.36 9.38 8.67
CA TYR A 17 -12.02 9.93 8.85
C TYR A 17 -10.95 8.84 8.92
N LYS A 18 -11.30 7.64 9.37
CA LYS A 18 -10.43 6.45 9.46
C LYS A 18 -11.24 5.19 9.20
N HIS A 19 -10.60 4.18 8.59
CA HIS A 19 -11.19 2.86 8.45
C HIS A 19 -10.65 1.92 9.52
N SER A 20 -11.55 1.09 10.08
CA SER A 20 -11.14 0.03 10.99
C SER A 20 -10.32 -1.04 10.27
N ILE A 21 -9.44 -1.72 10.97
CA ILE A 21 -8.62 -2.78 10.39
C ILE A 21 -9.46 -3.90 9.80
N ASN A 22 -10.61 -4.19 10.38
CA ASN A 22 -11.53 -5.19 9.82
C ASN A 22 -12.11 -4.76 8.47
N GLU A 23 -12.43 -3.48 8.29
CA GLU A 23 -12.87 -2.95 6.99
C GLU A 23 -11.74 -2.97 5.98
N VAL A 24 -10.54 -2.56 6.40
CA VAL A 24 -9.33 -2.59 5.57
C VAL A 24 -9.02 -4.00 5.10
N ARG A 25 -9.04 -4.99 6.00
CA ARG A 25 -8.85 -6.42 5.67
C ARG A 25 -9.83 -6.88 4.60
N LYS A 26 -11.13 -6.61 4.80
CA LYS A 26 -12.18 -7.00 3.85
C LYS A 26 -11.96 -6.33 2.49
N LEU A 27 -11.67 -5.04 2.47
CA LEU A 27 -11.47 -4.27 1.24
C LEU A 27 -10.25 -4.78 0.48
N ILE A 28 -9.09 -4.89 1.14
CA ILE A 28 -7.84 -5.31 0.49
C ILE A 28 -7.99 -6.75 -0.06
N THR A 29 -8.50 -7.67 0.75
CA THR A 29 -8.72 -9.05 0.29
C THR A 29 -9.72 -9.12 -0.87
N PHE A 30 -10.82 -8.37 -0.83
CA PHE A 30 -11.83 -8.43 -1.90
C PHE A 30 -11.39 -7.71 -3.17
N LYS A 31 -10.97 -6.45 -3.05
CA LYS A 31 -10.63 -5.58 -4.19
C LYS A 31 -9.36 -6.04 -4.90
N TYR A 32 -8.36 -6.49 -4.14
CA TYR A 32 -7.05 -6.85 -4.67
C TYR A 32 -6.79 -8.35 -4.71
N LYS A 33 -7.77 -9.18 -4.34
CA LYS A 33 -7.60 -10.63 -4.17
C LYS A 33 -6.38 -10.96 -3.29
N ALA A 34 -6.08 -10.09 -2.34
CA ALA A 34 -4.88 -10.20 -1.55
C ALA A 34 -5.01 -11.38 -0.59
N ILE A 35 -3.95 -12.16 -0.48
CA ILE A 35 -3.87 -13.32 0.41
C ILE A 35 -3.28 -12.85 1.74
N LEU A 36 -3.88 -13.26 2.86
CA LEU A 36 -3.32 -12.98 4.17
C LEU A 36 -2.08 -13.86 4.40
N ILE A 37 -0.95 -13.23 4.66
CA ILE A 37 0.32 -13.88 4.97
C ILE A 37 0.49 -13.89 6.49
N ARG A 38 0.96 -15.02 7.04
CA ARG A 38 1.35 -15.08 8.44
C ARG A 38 2.62 -14.26 8.62
N LYS A 39 2.64 -13.29 9.55
CA LYS A 39 3.81 -12.42 9.74
C LYS A 39 5.07 -13.19 10.14
N GLU A 40 4.93 -14.41 10.66
CA GLU A 40 6.03 -15.32 10.99
C GLU A 40 6.75 -15.84 9.74
N GLU A 41 6.08 -15.85 8.59
CA GLU A 41 6.68 -16.23 7.29
C GLU A 41 7.61 -15.13 6.75
N LEU A 42 7.53 -13.92 7.31
CA LEU A 42 8.32 -12.76 6.89
C LEU A 42 9.43 -12.48 7.90
N VAL A 43 10.31 -13.47 8.06
CA VAL A 43 11.45 -13.45 9.00
C VAL A 43 12.32 -12.21 8.80
N ASN A 44 12.46 -11.76 7.55
CA ASN A 44 13.25 -10.57 7.20
C ASN A 44 12.71 -9.30 7.85
N LEU A 45 11.40 -9.20 8.10
CA LEU A 45 10.80 -8.04 8.78
C LEU A 45 11.13 -7.99 10.27
N MET A 46 11.48 -9.13 10.90
CA MET A 46 11.94 -9.14 12.29
C MET A 46 13.32 -8.49 12.44
N LEU A 47 14.11 -8.48 11.36
CA LEU A 47 15.46 -7.96 11.32
C LEU A 47 15.51 -6.51 10.79
N ASP A 48 14.40 -5.99 10.29
CA ASP A 48 14.33 -4.64 9.75
C ASP A 48 14.22 -3.60 10.88
N PRO A 49 15.22 -2.73 11.10
CA PRO A 49 15.20 -1.74 12.18
C PRO A 49 14.16 -0.64 11.98
N TYR A 50 13.58 -0.52 10.77
CA TYR A 50 12.56 0.47 10.44
C TYR A 50 11.13 -0.07 10.61
N ILE A 51 10.97 -1.36 10.92
CA ILE A 51 9.67 -2.00 11.12
C ILE A 51 9.49 -2.40 12.57
N ASN A 52 8.40 -1.94 13.20
CA ASN A 52 8.05 -2.41 14.52
C ASN A 52 7.23 -3.71 14.41
N TYR A 53 7.93 -4.85 14.47
CA TYR A 53 7.30 -6.17 14.34
C TYR A 53 6.16 -6.43 15.34
N LYS A 54 6.18 -5.77 16.51
CA LYS A 54 5.14 -5.92 17.54
C LYS A 54 3.82 -5.23 17.16
N THR A 55 3.89 -4.16 16.37
CA THR A 55 2.71 -3.41 15.91
C THR A 55 2.12 -3.99 14.64
N ILE A 56 2.82 -4.88 13.92
CA ILE A 56 2.26 -5.58 12.75
C ILE A 56 0.98 -6.32 13.14
N GLU A 57 -0.10 -5.95 12.46
CA GLU A 57 -1.44 -6.50 12.66
C GLU A 57 -1.86 -7.41 11.51
N CYS A 58 -1.58 -7.02 10.27
CA CYS A 58 -1.92 -7.80 9.08
C CYS A 58 -0.81 -7.70 8.06
N VAL A 59 -0.56 -8.79 7.34
CA VAL A 59 0.29 -8.77 6.15
C VAL A 59 -0.46 -9.40 4.99
N PHE A 60 -0.40 -8.77 3.82
CA PHE A 60 -1.08 -9.24 2.62
C PHE A 60 -0.11 -9.36 1.45
N GLY A 61 -0.24 -10.42 0.67
CA GLY A 61 0.42 -10.58 -0.62
C GLY A 61 -0.57 -10.39 -1.76
N ILE A 62 -0.18 -9.63 -2.79
CA ILE A 62 -0.91 -9.48 -4.05
C ILE A 62 -0.03 -10.04 -5.16
N ASN A 63 -0.45 -11.17 -5.71
CA ASN A 63 0.26 -11.90 -6.77
C ASN A 63 -0.64 -12.24 -7.98
N ASP A 64 -1.93 -11.88 -7.97
CA ASP A 64 -2.81 -12.03 -9.13
C ASP A 64 -2.36 -11.04 -10.23
N GLU A 65 -1.80 -11.58 -11.31
CA GLU A 65 -1.29 -10.82 -12.46
C GLU A 65 -2.33 -9.89 -13.10
N LYS A 66 -3.62 -10.25 -13.10
CA LYS A 66 -4.67 -9.37 -13.63
C LYS A 66 -4.87 -8.17 -12.70
N ILE A 67 -4.83 -8.38 -11.39
CA ILE A 67 -4.89 -7.30 -10.40
C ILE A 67 -3.66 -6.40 -10.52
N LEU A 68 -2.46 -6.98 -10.53
CA LEU A 68 -1.21 -6.22 -10.65
C LEU A 68 -1.19 -5.36 -11.91
N ARG A 69 -1.59 -5.91 -13.07
CA ARG A 69 -1.70 -5.12 -14.30
C ARG A 69 -2.71 -3.98 -14.22
N GLY A 70 -3.78 -4.12 -13.46
CA GLY A 70 -4.75 -3.05 -13.24
C GLY A 70 -4.28 -1.99 -12.24
N LEU A 71 -3.44 -2.39 -11.29
CA LEU A 71 -2.98 -1.58 -10.17
C LEU A 71 -1.77 -0.70 -10.52
N LEU A 72 -0.97 -1.13 -11.49
CA LEU A 72 0.26 -0.46 -11.89
C LEU A 72 0.01 0.46 -13.09
N SER A 73 0.56 1.67 -13.00
CA SER A 73 0.69 2.58 -14.12
C SER A 73 1.65 2.04 -15.18
N THR A 74 1.60 2.61 -16.38
CA THR A 74 2.52 2.25 -17.47
C THR A 74 3.99 2.45 -17.06
N GLU A 75 4.29 3.53 -16.35
CA GLU A 75 5.64 3.82 -15.85
C GLU A 75 6.11 2.76 -14.85
N GLU A 76 5.26 2.37 -13.89
CA GLU A 76 5.60 1.32 -12.92
C GLU A 76 5.80 -0.04 -13.57
N LYS A 77 5.00 -0.36 -14.61
CA LYS A 77 5.19 -1.58 -15.41
C LYS A 77 6.52 -1.56 -16.15
N ASN A 78 6.83 -0.46 -16.84
CA ASN A 78 8.09 -0.32 -17.56
C ASN A 78 9.30 -0.43 -16.62
N ASN A 79 9.21 0.14 -15.42
CA ASN A 79 10.26 0.03 -14.42
C ASN A 79 10.43 -1.41 -13.92
N ARG A 80 9.35 -2.18 -13.76
CA ARG A 80 9.43 -3.61 -13.45
C ARG A 80 10.09 -4.38 -14.59
N ASP A 81 9.65 -4.17 -15.83
CA ASP A 81 10.23 -4.83 -17.00
C ASP A 81 11.73 -4.51 -17.13
N PHE A 82 12.14 -3.28 -16.83
CA PHE A 82 13.54 -2.89 -16.78
C PHE A 82 14.33 -3.70 -15.73
N ILE A 83 13.84 -3.74 -14.48
CA ILE A 83 14.48 -4.50 -13.40
C ILE A 83 14.55 -6.00 -13.74
N GLU A 84 13.48 -6.57 -14.29
CA GLU A 84 13.44 -7.97 -14.72
C GLU A 84 14.48 -8.26 -15.80
N ASN A 85 14.64 -7.36 -16.78
CA ASN A 85 15.67 -7.49 -17.81
C ASN A 85 17.09 -7.41 -17.23
N GLU A 86 17.33 -6.50 -16.26
CA GLU A 86 18.63 -6.43 -15.58
C GLU A 86 18.95 -7.73 -14.83
N ILE A 87 17.96 -8.30 -14.10
CA ILE A 87 18.11 -9.60 -13.42
C ILE A 87 18.40 -10.72 -14.44
N MET A 88 17.65 -10.76 -15.55
CA MET A 88 17.83 -11.80 -16.58
C MET A 88 19.22 -11.74 -17.24
N ASN A 89 19.77 -10.53 -17.41
CA ASN A 89 21.07 -10.29 -18.02
C ASN A 89 22.25 -10.41 -17.05
N ASP A 90 22.00 -10.50 -15.73
CA ASP A 90 23.08 -10.67 -14.76
C ASP A 90 23.69 -12.08 -14.87
N SER A 91 24.97 -12.15 -15.23
CA SER A 91 25.72 -13.40 -15.40
C SER A 91 26.25 -13.97 -14.08
N LYS A 92 26.13 -13.24 -12.97
CA LYS A 92 26.64 -13.65 -11.64
C LYS A 92 25.65 -14.50 -10.85
N ILE A 93 24.38 -14.51 -11.24
CA ILE A 93 23.31 -15.25 -10.58
C ILE A 93 22.81 -16.38 -11.48
N THR A 94 22.44 -17.49 -10.86
CA THR A 94 21.92 -18.68 -11.54
C THR A 94 20.51 -18.45 -12.07
N ASP A 95 20.09 -19.24 -13.06
CA ASP A 95 18.72 -19.14 -13.61
C ASP A 95 17.64 -19.37 -12.55
N SER A 96 17.90 -20.24 -11.57
CA SER A 96 16.99 -20.47 -10.45
C SER A 96 16.86 -19.23 -9.57
N GLU A 97 17.96 -18.55 -9.26
CA GLU A 97 17.96 -17.31 -8.49
C GLU A 97 17.27 -16.18 -9.25
N LYS A 98 17.49 -16.08 -10.57
CA LYS A 98 16.79 -15.12 -11.44
C LYS A 98 15.28 -15.30 -11.36
N GLN A 99 14.80 -16.53 -11.54
CA GLN A 99 13.37 -16.83 -11.47
C GLN A 99 12.77 -16.48 -10.10
N GLN A 100 13.51 -16.76 -9.02
CA GLN A 100 13.09 -16.39 -7.68
C GLN A 100 12.99 -14.87 -7.49
N LEU A 101 14.04 -14.12 -7.86
CA LEU A 101 14.08 -12.66 -7.75
C LEU A 101 12.99 -11.97 -8.57
N ILE A 102 12.74 -12.45 -9.80
CA ILE A 102 11.66 -11.93 -10.66
C ILE A 102 10.30 -12.19 -10.01
N LYS A 103 10.09 -13.40 -9.48
CA LYS A 103 8.82 -13.74 -8.81
C LYS A 103 8.59 -12.86 -7.58
N GLU A 104 9.62 -12.70 -6.73
CA GLU A 104 9.57 -11.84 -5.54
C GLU A 104 9.37 -10.37 -5.91
N GLY A 105 10.02 -9.87 -6.96
CA GLY A 105 9.90 -8.50 -7.45
C GLY A 105 8.53 -8.16 -8.09
N ARG A 106 7.77 -9.19 -8.51
CA ARG A 106 6.42 -9.00 -9.07
C ARG A 106 5.34 -8.90 -8.00
N GLU A 107 5.52 -9.57 -6.88
CA GLU A 107 4.57 -9.51 -5.77
C GLU A 107 4.52 -8.11 -5.16
N ILE A 108 3.35 -7.70 -4.70
CA ILE A 108 3.22 -6.55 -3.81
C ILE A 108 2.86 -7.06 -2.43
N VAL A 109 3.67 -6.71 -1.43
CA VAL A 109 3.39 -7.03 -0.03
C VAL A 109 2.94 -5.77 0.70
N ILE A 110 1.82 -5.87 1.42
CA ILE A 110 1.28 -4.80 2.25
C ILE A 110 1.40 -5.22 3.71
N ILE A 111 2.11 -4.43 4.50
CA ILE A 111 2.25 -4.61 5.94
C ILE A 111 1.44 -3.51 6.62
N ILE A 112 0.47 -3.90 7.44
CA ILE A 112 -0.36 -2.99 8.21
C ILE A 112 0.03 -3.07 9.68
N GLU A 113 0.35 -1.92 10.25
CA GLU A 113 0.64 -1.77 11.68
C GLU A 113 -0.53 -1.12 12.41
N SER A 114 -0.72 -1.54 13.66
CA SER A 114 -1.71 -0.99 14.57
C SER A 114 -1.26 -1.03 16.01
N ILE A 115 -1.21 0.15 16.62
CA ILE A 115 -0.93 0.30 18.05
C ILE A 115 -2.18 -0.04 18.88
N ASP A 116 -3.36 0.40 18.43
CA ASP A 116 -4.62 0.27 19.18
C ASP A 116 -5.48 -0.94 18.77
N LYS A 117 -5.02 -1.72 17.78
CA LYS A 117 -5.70 -2.87 17.19
C LYS A 117 -7.05 -2.54 16.53
N ARG A 118 -7.33 -1.24 16.32
CA ARG A 118 -8.59 -0.74 15.74
C ARG A 118 -8.34 -0.05 14.42
N PHE A 119 -7.35 0.83 14.35
CA PHE A 119 -7.02 1.64 13.18
C PHE A 119 -5.57 1.44 12.76
N ILE A 120 -5.27 1.76 11.50
CA ILE A 120 -3.90 1.73 11.00
C ILE A 120 -3.12 2.85 11.69
N SER A 121 -2.04 2.49 12.38
CA SER A 121 -1.06 3.47 12.87
C SER A 121 -0.03 3.80 11.80
N ASN A 122 0.40 2.79 11.06
CA ASN A 122 1.36 2.90 9.96
C ASN A 122 1.18 1.75 8.96
N PHE A 123 1.77 1.88 7.77
CA PHE A 123 1.82 0.79 6.81
C PHE A 123 3.11 0.86 5.97
N THR A 124 3.46 -0.28 5.39
CA THR A 124 4.55 -0.40 4.43
C THR A 124 4.05 -1.15 3.20
N ILE A 125 4.47 -0.70 2.02
CA ILE A 125 4.28 -1.43 0.77
C ILE A 125 5.67 -1.85 0.29
N GLN A 126 5.87 -3.15 0.08
CA GLN A 126 7.02 -3.65 -0.67
C GLN A 126 6.57 -3.90 -2.11
N GLY A 127 7.34 -3.37 -3.06
CA GLY A 127 6.93 -3.20 -4.46
C GLY A 127 6.33 -1.83 -4.73
N ASN A 128 6.34 -1.40 -5.99
CA ASN A 128 5.85 -0.08 -6.38
C ASN A 128 4.38 -0.14 -6.78
N SER A 129 3.52 0.65 -6.12
CA SER A 129 2.20 1.03 -6.63
C SER A 129 1.72 2.33 -5.99
N LYS A 130 1.72 3.42 -6.76
CA LYS A 130 1.20 4.73 -6.38
C LYS A 130 -0.30 4.69 -6.13
N GLN A 131 -1.04 3.92 -6.92
CA GLN A 131 -2.47 3.76 -6.71
C GLN A 131 -2.77 3.12 -5.35
N LEU A 132 -2.08 2.02 -5.02
CA LEU A 132 -2.23 1.34 -3.74
C LEU A 132 -1.78 2.22 -2.57
N LEU A 133 -0.67 2.95 -2.73
CA LEU A 133 -0.20 3.92 -1.73
C LEU A 133 -1.27 4.94 -1.39
N ASN A 134 -1.88 5.56 -2.39
CA ASN A 134 -2.94 6.57 -2.16
C ASN A 134 -4.18 5.94 -1.52
N GLU A 135 -4.55 4.72 -1.89
CA GLU A 135 -5.65 4.05 -1.20
C GLU A 135 -5.31 3.72 0.26
N LEU A 136 -4.12 3.23 0.57
CA LEU A 136 -3.72 2.98 1.95
C LEU A 136 -3.63 4.26 2.78
N LEU A 137 -3.27 5.40 2.18
CA LEU A 137 -3.35 6.72 2.84
C LEU A 137 -4.79 7.08 3.20
N VAL A 138 -5.75 6.84 2.29
CA VAL A 138 -7.19 7.05 2.58
C VAL A 138 -7.67 6.10 3.68
N LEU A 139 -7.28 4.83 3.61
CA LEU A 139 -7.70 3.81 4.58
C LEU A 139 -7.10 4.05 5.97
N LYS A 140 -5.84 4.47 6.05
CA LYS A 140 -5.21 4.94 7.31
C LYS A 140 -6.00 6.10 7.88
N GLY A 141 -6.40 7.00 7.00
CA GLY A 141 -7.22 8.14 7.36
C GLY A 141 -6.43 9.20 8.12
N ILE A 142 -7.17 10.11 8.73
CA ILE A 142 -6.63 11.23 9.48
C ILE A 142 -7.43 11.49 10.75
N ASN A 143 -6.79 12.03 11.78
CA ASN A 143 -7.52 12.51 12.96
C ASN A 143 -8.35 13.73 12.58
N GLN A 144 -9.61 13.78 13.01
CA GLN A 144 -10.52 14.90 12.70
C GLN A 144 -9.96 16.25 13.18
N ALA A 145 -9.27 16.29 14.32
CA ALA A 145 -8.63 17.49 14.84
C ALA A 145 -7.51 18.03 13.93
N GLU A 146 -6.91 17.16 13.11
CA GLU A 146 -5.83 17.50 12.17
C GLU A 146 -6.36 17.96 10.80
N CYS A 147 -7.68 17.98 10.58
CA CYS A 147 -8.31 18.40 9.33
C CYS A 147 -8.29 19.92 9.12
N VAL A 148 -7.11 20.53 9.25
CA VAL A 148 -6.85 21.95 9.04
C VAL A 148 -6.06 22.10 7.74
N LEU A 149 -6.45 23.04 6.87
CA LEU A 149 -5.87 23.18 5.53
C LEU A 149 -4.38 23.57 5.51
N THR A 150 -3.81 23.97 6.64
CA THR A 150 -2.37 24.22 6.79
C THR A 150 -1.58 22.95 7.12
N ASN A 151 -2.24 21.87 7.56
CA ASN A 151 -1.60 20.60 7.88
C ASN A 151 -1.25 19.83 6.59
N GLU A 152 0.04 19.52 6.40
CA GLU A 152 0.55 18.80 5.22
C GLU A 152 0.06 17.34 5.14
N GLU A 153 -0.11 16.66 6.27
CA GLU A 153 -0.73 15.31 6.30
C GLU A 153 -2.17 15.39 5.79
N TYR A 154 -2.91 16.42 6.18
CA TYR A 154 -4.27 16.60 5.69
C TYR A 154 -4.34 16.92 4.20
N LYS A 155 -3.44 17.77 3.69
CA LYS A 155 -3.31 18.03 2.25
C LYS A 155 -3.01 16.73 1.49
N THR A 156 -2.12 15.91 2.03
CA THR A 156 -1.75 14.61 1.46
C THR A 156 -2.95 13.67 1.43
N PHE A 157 -3.70 13.57 2.54
CA PHE A 157 -4.94 12.79 2.60
C PHE A 157 -5.99 13.25 1.59
N LEU A 158 -6.23 14.57 1.46
CA LEU A 158 -7.18 15.11 0.48
C LEU A 158 -6.77 14.79 -0.97
N ASN A 159 -5.49 14.87 -1.28
CA ASN A 159 -4.97 14.48 -2.60
C ASN A 159 -5.11 12.97 -2.84
N ALA A 160 -4.87 12.16 -1.80
CA ALA A 160 -5.01 10.72 -1.86
C ALA A 160 -6.46 10.30 -2.16
N LEU A 161 -7.46 10.98 -1.58
CA LEU A 161 -8.88 10.76 -1.88
C LEU A 161 -9.17 10.92 -3.38
N VAL A 162 -8.61 11.94 -4.03
CA VAL A 162 -8.80 12.17 -5.49
C VAL A 162 -8.09 11.10 -6.30
N ILE A 163 -6.82 10.81 -5.99
CA ILE A 163 -6.02 9.85 -6.74
C ILE A 163 -6.61 8.44 -6.63
N ALA A 164 -7.09 8.07 -5.45
CA ALA A 164 -7.76 6.80 -5.18
C ALA A 164 -9.25 6.80 -5.61
N LYS A 165 -9.75 7.91 -6.16
CA LYS A 165 -11.11 8.09 -6.71
C LYS A 165 -12.25 7.91 -5.69
N TYR A 166 -12.03 8.38 -4.47
CA TYR A 166 -13.04 8.48 -3.43
C TYR A 166 -13.87 9.76 -3.53
N ILE A 167 -13.32 10.83 -4.12
CA ILE A 167 -13.99 12.13 -4.39
C ILE A 167 -13.59 12.72 -5.74
#